data_AF-A0A7S1T7Q6-F1
#
_entry.id   AF-A0A7S1T7Q6-F1
#
_cell.length_a   1.000
_cell.length_b   1.000
_cell.length_c   1.000
_cell.angle_alpha   90.00
_cell.angle_beta   90.00
_cell.angle_gamma   90.00
#
_symmetry.space_group_name_H-M   'P 1'
#
loop_
_entity.id
_entity.type
_entity.pdbx_description
1 polymer ?
#
loop_
_entity_poly.entity_id
_entity_poly.type
_entity_poly.pdbx_seq_one_letter_code
_entity_poly.pdbx_strand_id
1 'polypeptide(L)'
;VEVEGDSQSEEEEVEEEDGDGVQDAHLPFNVMLTGYSLFERDSQDQKLDREFLRKWEWSHMIMDEAHALKNRNSHRTQRLRKLSMQCKRRIMLTGTPLQNDL
;
A
#
# COMPACT_ATOMS: atom_id res chain seq x y z
N VAL A 1 40.18 -27.80 61.23
CA VAL A 1 40.81 -26.65 60.56
C VAL A 1 39.82 -26.20 59.51
N GLU A 2 39.32 -24.99 59.70
CA GLU A 2 38.33 -24.31 58.88
C GLU A 2 38.81 -24.20 57.44
N VAL A 3 37.90 -24.31 56.48
CA VAL A 3 37.86 -23.38 55.34
C VAL A 3 36.39 -23.17 54.99
N GLU A 4 35.86 -22.04 55.48
CA GLU A 4 34.69 -21.39 54.92
C GLU A 4 35.03 -20.93 53.50
N GLY A 5 34.19 -21.28 52.53
CA GLY A 5 34.26 -20.78 51.15
C GLY A 5 32.98 -20.03 50.87
N ASP A 6 33.03 -18.72 51.10
CA ASP A 6 31.93 -17.79 50.92
C ASP A 6 31.67 -17.54 49.42
N SER A 7 30.38 -17.44 49.12
CA SER A 7 29.70 -16.63 48.10
C SER A 7 30.52 -15.95 47.00
N GLN A 8 30.09 -16.13 45.74
CA GLN A 8 29.40 -15.07 45.00
C GLN A 8 28.83 -15.63 43.69
N SER A 9 27.50 -15.70 43.64
CA SER A 9 26.71 -15.80 42.42
C SER A 9 26.76 -14.45 41.71
N GLU A 10 27.30 -14.42 40.51
CA GLU A 10 27.23 -13.26 39.62
C GLU A 10 25.79 -13.14 39.11
N GLU A 11 25.06 -12.14 39.62
CA GLU A 11 23.76 -11.73 39.09
C GLU A 11 24.04 -10.94 37.80
N GLU A 12 23.75 -11.57 36.66
CA GLU A 12 23.79 -10.91 35.35
C GLU A 12 22.54 -10.03 35.25
N GLU A 13 22.70 -8.73 35.53
CA GLU A 13 21.69 -7.72 35.28
C GLU A 13 21.47 -7.62 33.76
N VAL A 14 20.39 -8.21 33.27
CA VAL A 14 19.92 -8.02 31.90
C VAL A 14 19.29 -6.63 31.84
N GLU A 15 20.01 -5.68 31.25
CA GLU A 15 19.45 -4.38 30.88
C GLU A 15 18.31 -4.61 29.86
N GLU A 16 17.06 -4.37 30.28
CA GLU A 16 15.94 -4.29 29.37
C GLU A 16 16.10 -3.02 28.53
N GLU A 17 16.62 -3.17 27.31
CA GLU A 17 16.53 -2.11 26.31
C GLU A 17 15.07 -1.99 25.86
N ASP A 18 14.33 -1.03 26.45
CA ASP A 18 13.09 -0.46 25.92
C ASP A 18 13.39 0.29 24.59
N GLY A 19 13.82 -0.47 23.59
CA GLY A 19 13.89 -0.02 22.22
C GLY A 19 12.50 -0.07 21.62
N ASP A 20 11.85 1.09 21.51
CA ASP A 20 10.75 1.32 20.55
C ASP A 20 11.30 1.10 19.12
N GLY A 21 11.45 -0.18 18.78
CA GLY A 21 11.83 -0.65 17.46
C GLY A 21 10.64 -0.54 16.55
N VAL A 22 10.25 0.68 16.18
CA VAL A 22 9.58 0.90 14.90
C VAL A 22 10.58 0.46 13.83
N GLN A 23 10.55 -0.83 13.52
CA GLN A 23 11.19 -1.34 12.32
C GLN A 23 10.51 -0.57 11.19
N ASP A 24 11.21 0.41 10.62
CA ASP A 24 10.87 1.04 9.36
C ASP A 24 10.86 -0.10 8.33
N ALA A 25 9.72 -0.80 8.24
CA ALA A 25 9.52 -1.90 7.33
C ALA A 25 9.59 -1.29 5.93
N HIS A 26 10.78 -1.37 5.35
CA HIS A 26 11.06 -0.79 4.06
C HIS A 26 10.10 -1.43 3.05
N LEU A 27 9.13 -0.65 2.59
CA LEU A 27 8.20 -1.09 1.56
C LEU A 27 9.02 -1.49 0.33
N PRO A 28 8.63 -2.54 -0.40
CA PRO A 28 9.39 -3.00 -1.56
C PRO A 28 9.47 -1.94 -2.67
N PHE A 29 8.60 -0.92 -2.63
CA PHE A 29 8.62 0.23 -3.53
C PHE A 29 7.92 1.43 -2.87
N ASN A 30 8.24 2.65 -3.34
CA ASN A 30 7.53 3.86 -2.94
C ASN A 30 6.44 4.28 -3.94
N VAL A 31 6.63 3.97 -5.22
CA VAL A 31 5.73 4.37 -6.31
C VAL A 31 5.49 3.17 -7.23
N MET A 32 4.24 3.01 -7.65
CA MET A 32 3.85 2.02 -8.65
C MET A 32 3.17 2.73 -9.82
N LEU A 33 3.61 2.42 -11.03
CA LEU A 33 3.03 2.93 -12.27
C LEU A 33 2.26 1.80 -12.96
N THR A 34 1.03 2.07 -13.37
CA THR A 34 0.19 1.11 -14.09
C THR A 34 -0.72 1.82 -15.08
N GLY A 35 -1.10 1.12 -16.15
CA GLY A 35 -2.00 1.61 -17.18
C GLY A 35 -3.46 1.24 -16.92
N TYR A 36 -4.38 2.03 -17.47
CA TYR A 36 -5.82 1.75 -17.37
C TYR A 36 -6.25 0.39 -17.95
N SER A 37 -5.48 -0.17 -18.88
CA SER A 37 -5.73 -1.47 -19.51
C SER A 37 -5.84 -2.62 -18.48
N LEU A 38 -5.20 -2.49 -17.32
CA LEU A 38 -5.31 -3.44 -16.20
C LEU A 38 -6.74 -3.57 -15.68
N PHE A 39 -7.54 -2.51 -15.81
CA PHE A 39 -8.90 -2.45 -15.29
C PHE A 39 -9.95 -2.72 -16.36
N GLU A 40 -9.57 -2.86 -17.64
CA GLU A 40 -10.52 -2.96 -18.76
C GLU A 40 -11.10 -4.36 -18.94
N ARG A 41 -10.26 -5.40 -18.97
CA ARG A 41 -10.69 -6.78 -19.28
C ARG A 41 -10.71 -7.66 -18.04
N ASP A 42 -11.14 -8.90 -18.22
CA ASP A 42 -11.24 -9.92 -17.15
C ASP A 42 -10.38 -11.15 -17.46
N SER A 43 -9.24 -10.97 -18.11
CA SER A 43 -8.26 -12.04 -18.20
C SER A 43 -7.84 -12.48 -16.80
N GLN A 44 -7.44 -13.75 -16.68
CA GLN A 44 -7.02 -14.32 -15.39
C GLN A 44 -5.87 -13.51 -14.77
N ASP A 45 -4.87 -13.14 -15.58
CA ASP A 45 -3.73 -12.36 -15.14
C ASP A 45 -4.15 -10.98 -14.59
N GLN A 46 -5.05 -10.27 -15.28
CA GLN A 46 -5.53 -8.98 -14.81
C GLN A 46 -6.36 -9.05 -13.53
N LYS A 47 -7.03 -10.17 -13.27
CA LYS A 47 -7.70 -10.39 -11.98
C LYS A 47 -6.67 -10.52 -10.86
N LEU A 48 -5.63 -11.33 -11.08
CA LEU A 48 -4.53 -11.50 -10.12
C LEU A 48 -3.79 -10.19 -9.85
N ASP A 49 -3.50 -9.41 -10.88
CA ASP A 49 -2.84 -8.11 -10.73
C ASP A 49 -3.67 -7.13 -9.90
N ARG A 50 -4.99 -7.04 -10.17
CA ARG A 50 -5.88 -6.18 -9.39
C ARG A 50 -6.02 -6.65 -7.95
N GLU A 51 -5.99 -7.95 -7.70
CA GLU A 51 -5.96 -8.50 -6.33
C GLU A 51 -4.64 -8.18 -5.63
N PHE A 52 -3.51 -8.27 -6.34
CA PHE A 52 -2.20 -7.85 -5.83
C PHE A 52 -2.19 -6.37 -5.44
N LEU A 53 -2.72 -5.48 -6.28
CA LEU A 53 -2.83 -4.05 -5.98
C LEU A 53 -3.65 -3.78 -4.71
N ARG A 54 -4.68 -4.57 -4.45
CA ARG A 54 -5.56 -4.42 -3.28
C ARG A 54 -4.92 -4.84 -1.95
N LYS A 55 -3.75 -5.48 -1.97
CA LYS A 55 -3.00 -5.87 -0.76
C LYS A 55 -2.33 -4.69 -0.06
N TRP A 56 -2.16 -3.57 -0.76
CA TRP A 56 -1.45 -2.40 -0.27
C TRP A 56 -2.39 -1.31 0.21
N GLU A 57 -2.04 -0.65 1.32
CA GLU A 57 -2.72 0.56 1.79
C GLU A 57 -2.16 1.80 1.09
N TRP A 58 -2.80 2.19 -0.01
CA TRP A 58 -2.32 3.30 -0.83
C TRP A 58 -2.53 4.66 -0.15
N SER A 59 -1.45 5.42 0.00
CA SER A 59 -1.53 6.80 0.50
C SER A 59 -2.13 7.75 -0.55
N HIS A 60 -1.77 7.57 -1.81
CA HIS A 60 -2.23 8.39 -2.93
C HIS A 60 -2.49 7.56 -4.18
N MET A 61 -3.51 7.95 -4.93
CA MET A 61 -3.73 7.51 -6.30
C MET A 61 -3.76 8.73 -7.21
N ILE A 62 -2.93 8.72 -8.25
CA ILE A 62 -2.89 9.76 -9.28
C ILE A 62 -3.44 9.15 -10.56
N MET A 63 -4.51 9.74 -11.08
CA MET A 63 -5.18 9.32 -12.31
C MET A 63 -4.91 10.37 -13.38
N ASP A 64 -3.97 10.07 -14.27
CA ASP A 64 -3.68 10.91 -15.43
C ASP A 64 -4.75 10.68 -16.53
N GLU A 65 -4.99 11.71 -17.33
CA GLU A 65 -6.09 11.77 -18.31
C GLU A 65 -7.42 11.22 -17.76
N ALA A 66 -7.80 11.71 -16.59
CA ALA A 66 -8.94 11.20 -15.81
C ALA A 66 -10.29 11.28 -16.55
N HIS A 67 -10.39 12.04 -17.64
CA HIS A 67 -11.55 12.02 -18.54
C HIS A 67 -11.87 10.61 -19.05
N ALA A 68 -10.89 9.70 -19.13
CA ALA A 68 -11.09 8.29 -19.46
C ALA A 68 -12.06 7.55 -18.51
N LEU A 69 -12.31 8.10 -17.31
CA LEU A 69 -13.17 7.51 -16.27
C LEU A 69 -14.60 8.06 -16.27
N LYS A 70 -14.96 8.91 -17.25
CA LYS A 70 -16.29 9.57 -17.36
C LYS A 70 -17.46 8.57 -17.29
N ASN A 71 -17.36 7.46 -18.03
CA ASN A 71 -18.40 6.43 -18.03
C ASN A 71 -18.35 5.61 -16.72
N ARG A 72 -19.24 5.97 -15.79
CA ARG A 72 -19.40 5.31 -14.47
C ARG A 72 -19.78 3.83 -14.57
N ASN A 73 -20.43 3.43 -15.66
CA ASN A 73 -20.91 2.07 -15.90
C ASN A 73 -19.86 1.20 -16.58
N SER A 74 -18.77 1.79 -17.09
CA SER A 74 -17.70 1.01 -17.69
C SER A 74 -17.04 0.11 -16.64
N HIS A 75 -16.68 -1.10 -17.06
CA HIS A 75 -15.96 -2.03 -16.20
C HIS A 75 -14.65 -1.43 -15.66
N ARG A 76 -13.91 -0.69 -16.49
CA ARG A 76 -12.72 0.06 -16.10
C ARG A 76 -12.98 0.96 -14.90
N THR A 77 -13.97 1.84 -15.00
CA THR A 77 -14.28 2.80 -13.94
C THR A 77 -14.77 2.09 -12.68
N GLN A 78 -15.61 1.08 -12.79
CA GLN A 78 -16.10 0.33 -11.63
C GLN A 78 -14.97 -0.39 -10.90
N ARG A 79 -14.07 -1.07 -11.63
CA ARG A 79 -12.94 -1.81 -11.03
C ARG A 79 -11.91 -0.86 -10.43
N LEU A 80 -11.55 0.22 -11.13
CA LEU A 80 -10.62 1.22 -10.61
C LEU A 80 -11.20 1.92 -9.37
N ARG A 81 -12.50 2.22 -9.33
CA ARG A 81 -13.15 2.78 -8.14
C ARG A 81 -13.00 1.93 -6.91
N LYS A 82 -13.06 0.59 -7.03
CA LYS A 82 -12.85 -0.32 -5.90
C LYS A 82 -11.47 -0.13 -5.26
N LEU A 83 -10.43 -0.01 -6.08
CA LEU A 83 -9.07 0.29 -5.60
C LEU A 83 -8.96 1.72 -5.07
N SER A 84 -9.54 2.69 -5.79
CA SER A 84 -9.52 4.10 -5.44
C SER A 84 -10.13 4.38 -4.06
N MET A 85 -11.18 3.63 -3.67
CA MET A 85 -11.79 3.76 -2.35
C MET A 85 -10.87 3.33 -1.19
N GLN A 86 -9.85 2.51 -1.45
CA GLN A 86 -8.84 2.14 -0.45
C GLN A 86 -7.74 3.19 -0.31
N CYS A 87 -7.70 4.20 -1.19
CA CYS A 87 -6.66 5.22 -1.19
C CYS A 87 -7.04 6.41 -0.29
N LYS A 88 -6.12 6.87 0.55
CA LYS A 88 -6.35 8.03 1.44
C LYS A 88 -6.59 9.32 0.63
N ARG A 89 -5.80 9.55 -0.43
CA ARG A 89 -5.90 10.72 -1.30
C ARG A 89 -6.00 10.30 -2.77
N ARG A 90 -6.79 11.04 -3.54
CA ARG A 90 -7.05 10.78 -4.97
C ARG A 90 -6.89 12.08 -5.74
N ILE A 91 -5.98 12.08 -6.70
CA ILE A 91 -5.69 13.22 -7.58
C ILE A 91 -6.10 12.80 -8.99
N MET A 92 -6.87 13.66 -9.66
CA MET A 92 -7.27 13.47 -11.06
C MET A 92 -6.64 14.60 -11.86
N LEU A 93 -5.82 14.24 -12.83
CA LEU A 93 -5.22 15.16 -13.79
C LEU A 93 -5.94 14.94 -15.12
N THR A 94 -6.38 16.01 -15.77
CA THR A 94 -7.01 15.93 -17.09
C THR A 94 -6.84 17.25 -17.82
N GLY A 95 -6.43 17.19 -19.10
CA GLY A 95 -6.41 18.37 -19.98
C GLY A 95 -7.81 18.81 -20.42
N THR A 96 -8.83 17.96 -20.20
CA THR A 96 -10.20 18.13 -20.70
C THR A 96 -11.21 18.05 -19.55
N PRO A 97 -11.35 19.10 -18.71
CA PRO A 97 -12.20 19.05 -17.53
C PRO A 97 -13.71 18.97 -17.84
N LEU A 98 -14.12 19.37 -19.05
CA LEU A 98 -15.53 19.45 -19.47
C LEU A 98 -15.66 18.85 -20.88
N GLN A 99 -15.97 17.56 -20.98
CA GLN A 99 -16.53 16.99 -22.19
C GLN A 99 -17.99 16.67 -21.90
N ASN A 100 -18.91 17.49 -22.39
CA ASN A 100 -20.34 17.19 -22.40
C ASN A 100 -20.57 15.91 -23.22
N ASP A 101 -21.46 15.03 -22.77
CA ASP A 101 -22.06 14.04 -23.69
C ASP A 101 -23.00 14.85 -24.59
N LEU A 102 -22.66 14.95 -25.87
CA LEU A 102 -23.53 15.47 -26.94
C LEU A 102 -24.51 14.38 -27.37
#